data_AF-A0A1I8HNK6-F1
#
_entry.id   AF-A0A1I8HNK6-F1
#
_cell.length_a   1.000
_cell.length_b   1.000
_cell.length_c   1.000
_cell.angle_alpha   90.00
_cell.angle_beta   90.00
_cell.angle_gamma   90.00
#
_symmetry.space_group_name_H-M   'P 1'
#
loop_
_entity.id
_entity.type
_entity.pdbx_description
1 polymer ?
#
loop_
_entity_poly.entity_id
_entity_poly.type
_entity_poly.pdbx_seq_one_letter_code
_entity_poly.pdbx_strand_id
1 'polypeptide(L)'
;MTQETLQQQQQQQVLTVRGVNLTVEGGRQILHNVHLTAKSGSMLAVMGPSGSGKTSLMNLICGRRPPSSTMDGEILLNNRKVTSRMRKSFGYVTQEDVFFSQLTLKQTLWVKLPSSMTAKDKEKRVNEVVELLQLTKCLDTKIGGMSDQGLSGGEKKRANIACELLRNPKVLLLDEPTSGLDSSLALKLMEILGRWVVEQSSIVVTSIHQPSSQTFHEFHELLLLADGQIAYSGRRELMVEYFEGIGVPFHKHWNAADFMLEVVKESSQHKAHILENGRQFAERAKQEQQQLASASASQVHLNLSYQADAGSRQNGLAGLDEGSVRIRFTSPDFSPQAAAAKLQDDSEGVHLVHEVSWWTQFLALSYRGFLVSREAILSVQVLVQTAFVAFIVSVLWFQVAKTENNIADFISAVSR
;
A
#
# COMPACT_ATOMS: atom_id res chain seq x y z
N MET A 1 -0.29 -31.57 17.47
CA MET A 1 -0.20 -30.11 17.20
C MET A 1 1.24 -29.71 17.49
N THR A 2 2.04 -29.58 16.44
CA THR A 2 3.51 -29.42 16.50
C THR A 2 3.86 -28.00 16.91
N GLN A 3 5.00 -27.79 17.59
CA GLN A 3 5.45 -26.47 18.09
C GLN A 3 5.54 -25.38 17.00
N GLU A 4 5.56 -25.76 15.72
CA GLU A 4 5.45 -24.85 14.56
C GLU A 4 4.10 -24.11 14.48
N THR A 5 2.97 -24.69 14.92
CA THR A 5 1.69 -23.96 14.94
C THR A 5 1.58 -22.94 16.07
N LEU A 6 2.43 -23.01 17.11
CA LEU A 6 2.53 -21.99 18.15
C LEU A 6 3.47 -20.84 17.76
N GLN A 7 4.50 -21.10 16.95
CA GLN A 7 5.36 -20.05 16.38
C GLN A 7 4.71 -19.31 15.18
N GLN A 8 3.69 -19.88 14.55
CA GLN A 8 2.85 -19.24 13.53
C GLN A 8 1.68 -18.41 14.10
N GLN A 9 1.70 -18.02 15.37
CA GLN A 9 1.10 -16.73 15.73
C GLN A 9 1.96 -15.61 15.11
N GLN A 10 1.94 -15.52 13.77
CA GLN A 10 2.38 -14.32 13.09
C GLN A 10 1.63 -13.17 13.76
N GLN A 11 2.36 -12.25 14.39
CA GLN A 11 1.77 -11.04 14.96
C GLN A 11 0.86 -10.41 13.92
N GLN A 12 -0.45 -10.50 14.16
CA GLN A 12 -1.47 -9.96 13.28
C GLN A 12 -1.15 -8.47 13.12
N GLN A 13 -0.77 -8.06 11.90
CA GLN A 13 -0.45 -6.65 11.68
C GLN A 13 -1.75 -5.86 11.73
N VAL A 14 -1.71 -4.69 12.36
CA VAL A 14 -2.89 -3.83 12.50
C VAL A 14 -2.52 -2.42 12.09
N LEU A 15 -3.16 -1.93 11.04
CA LEU A 15 -3.15 -0.54 10.64
C LEU A 15 -4.30 0.17 11.37
N THR A 16 -4.00 1.24 12.09
CA THR A 16 -5.00 2.03 12.81
C THR A 16 -4.89 3.51 12.45
N VAL A 17 -6.00 4.13 12.09
CA VAL A 17 -6.16 5.58 11.93
C VAL A 17 -6.97 6.06 13.12
N ARG A 18 -6.44 7.04 13.86
CA ARG A 18 -7.06 7.56 15.09
C ARG A 18 -7.27 9.06 15.00
N GLY A 19 -8.53 9.45 14.93
CA GLY A 19 -8.99 10.82 15.10
C GLY A 19 -8.43 11.75 14.04
N VAL A 20 -8.35 11.25 12.80
CA VAL A 20 -7.69 11.99 11.73
C VAL A 20 -8.59 13.09 11.21
N ASN A 21 -8.07 14.31 11.30
CA ASN A 21 -8.64 15.49 10.67
C ASN A 21 -7.69 15.95 9.57
N LEU A 22 -8.25 16.40 8.44
CA LEU A 22 -7.48 16.96 7.35
C LEU A 22 -8.08 18.29 6.93
N THR A 23 -7.31 19.35 7.01
CA THR A 23 -7.70 20.68 6.55
C THR A 23 -6.72 21.12 5.47
N VAL A 24 -7.24 21.54 4.32
CA VAL A 24 -6.43 22.05 3.21
C VAL A 24 -6.35 23.57 3.25
N GLU A 25 -5.48 24.11 2.41
CA GLU A 25 -5.32 25.54 2.21
C GLU A 25 -6.68 26.23 1.97
N GLY A 26 -6.90 27.37 2.62
CA GLY A 26 -8.20 28.06 2.65
C GLY A 26 -9.13 27.59 3.78
N GLY A 27 -8.67 26.74 4.70
CA GLY A 27 -9.41 26.37 5.91
C GLY A 27 -10.53 25.34 5.68
N ARG A 28 -10.64 24.79 4.47
CA ARG A 28 -11.62 23.75 4.16
C ARG A 28 -11.18 22.42 4.77
N GLN A 29 -11.99 21.90 5.68
CA GLN A 29 -11.79 20.57 6.24
C GLN A 29 -12.33 19.49 5.28
N ILE A 30 -11.51 18.50 4.96
CA ILE A 30 -11.82 17.36 4.08
C ILE A 30 -12.18 16.11 4.89
N LEU A 31 -11.50 15.88 6.02
CA LEU A 31 -11.77 14.74 6.90
C LEU A 31 -12.03 15.25 8.31
N HIS A 32 -13.03 14.67 8.98
CA HIS A 32 -13.42 15.03 10.34
C HIS A 32 -13.41 13.80 11.24
N ASN A 33 -12.47 13.78 12.19
CA ASN A 33 -12.30 12.75 13.22
C ASN A 33 -12.44 11.32 12.69
N VAL A 34 -11.72 10.98 11.62
CA VAL A 34 -11.83 9.66 10.99
C VAL A 34 -11.03 8.61 11.77
N HIS A 35 -11.70 7.50 12.04
CA HIS A 35 -11.20 6.28 12.66
C HIS A 35 -11.29 5.09 11.69
N LEU A 36 -10.27 4.24 11.71
CA LEU A 36 -10.20 3.05 10.86
C LEU A 36 -9.28 2.03 11.52
N THR A 37 -9.65 0.76 11.49
CA THR A 37 -8.77 -0.36 11.87
C THR A 37 -8.80 -1.41 10.76
N ALA A 38 -7.64 -1.76 10.21
CA ALA A 38 -7.49 -2.81 9.21
C ALA A 38 -6.47 -3.84 9.71
N LYS A 39 -6.79 -5.13 9.57
CA LYS A 39 -5.98 -6.24 10.10
C LYS A 39 -5.33 -7.04 8.99
N SER A 40 -4.19 -7.67 9.26
CA SER A 40 -3.55 -8.57 8.30
C SER A 40 -4.45 -9.75 7.96
N GLY A 41 -4.41 -10.19 6.71
CA GLY A 41 -5.28 -11.25 6.20
C GLY A 41 -6.72 -10.80 5.94
N SER A 42 -7.00 -9.50 5.99
CA SER A 42 -8.34 -8.96 5.72
C SER A 42 -8.29 -7.86 4.67
N MET A 43 -9.37 -7.75 3.89
CA MET A 43 -9.60 -6.64 2.96
C MET A 43 -10.62 -5.68 3.56
N LEU A 44 -10.25 -4.40 3.57
CA LEU A 44 -11.12 -3.31 4.00
C LEU A 44 -11.55 -2.47 2.81
N ALA A 45 -12.86 -2.31 2.65
CA ALA A 45 -13.44 -1.40 1.66
C ALA A 45 -13.66 -0.01 2.26
N VAL A 46 -13.17 1.01 1.57
CA VAL A 46 -13.47 2.42 1.81
C VAL A 46 -14.48 2.88 0.78
N MET A 47 -15.72 3.07 1.21
CA MET A 47 -16.85 3.41 0.35
C MET A 47 -17.40 4.80 0.68
N GLY A 48 -18.15 5.36 -0.24
CA GLY A 48 -18.80 6.66 -0.07
C GLY A 48 -18.99 7.39 -1.40
N PRO A 49 -19.85 8.41 -1.44
CA PRO A 49 -20.05 9.24 -2.63
C PRO A 49 -18.76 9.92 -3.11
N SER A 50 -18.77 10.41 -4.35
CA SER A 50 -17.69 11.27 -4.85
C SER A 50 -17.51 12.49 -3.94
N GLY A 51 -16.26 12.83 -3.64
CA GLY A 51 -15.95 13.95 -2.72
C GLY A 51 -16.04 13.62 -1.22
N SER A 52 -16.39 12.40 -0.83
CA SER A 52 -16.49 12.03 0.60
C SER A 52 -15.15 11.91 1.35
N GLY A 53 -14.01 12.08 0.67
CA GLY A 53 -12.68 12.05 1.27
C GLY A 53 -11.92 10.73 1.16
N LYS A 54 -12.43 9.71 0.43
CA LYS A 54 -11.78 8.39 0.25
C LYS A 54 -10.31 8.48 -0.19
N THR A 55 -10.08 9.08 -1.35
CA THR A 55 -8.73 9.29 -1.91
C THR A 55 -7.85 10.13 -1.00
N SER A 56 -8.43 11.12 -0.30
CA SER A 56 -7.67 11.94 0.67
C SER A 56 -7.20 11.10 1.86
N LEU A 57 -8.07 10.25 2.42
CA LEU A 57 -7.72 9.31 3.49
C LEU A 57 -6.62 8.34 3.05
N MET A 58 -6.74 7.75 1.86
CA MET A 58 -5.74 6.82 1.33
C MET A 58 -4.38 7.49 1.12
N ASN A 59 -4.38 8.70 0.57
CA ASN A 59 -3.17 9.52 0.42
C ASN A 59 -2.49 9.78 1.77
N LEU A 60 -3.26 10.14 2.81
CA LEU A 60 -2.74 10.37 4.16
C LEU A 60 -2.08 9.13 4.77
N ILE A 61 -2.70 7.96 4.63
CA ILE A 61 -2.12 6.68 5.10
C ILE A 61 -0.76 6.45 4.44
N CYS A 62 -0.65 6.74 3.15
CA CYS A 62 0.61 6.66 2.39
C CYS A 62 1.60 7.80 2.67
N GLY A 63 1.26 8.76 3.54
CA GLY A 63 2.07 9.94 3.83
C GLY A 63 2.10 10.97 2.70
N ARG A 64 1.21 10.84 1.70
CA ARG A 64 1.02 11.85 0.66
C ARG A 64 0.05 12.90 1.21
N ARG A 65 0.52 14.12 1.37
CA ARG A 65 -0.28 15.24 1.88
C ARG A 65 -0.35 16.33 0.82
N PRO A 66 -1.52 16.96 0.63
CA PRO A 66 -1.59 18.20 -0.14
C PRO A 66 -0.61 19.24 0.44
N PRO A 67 0.03 20.05 -0.41
CA PRO A 67 0.81 21.19 0.09
C PRO A 67 -0.09 22.10 0.96
N SER A 68 0.50 22.76 1.95
CA SER A 68 -0.20 23.70 2.84
C SER A 68 -1.40 23.12 3.59
N SER A 69 -1.42 21.80 3.84
CA SER A 69 -2.46 21.14 4.63
C SER A 69 -2.03 20.88 6.08
N THR A 70 -2.98 20.96 7.00
CA THR A 70 -2.80 20.53 8.39
C THR A 70 -3.51 19.19 8.62
N MET A 71 -2.85 18.32 9.37
CA MET A 71 -3.40 17.03 9.75
C MET A 71 -3.22 16.80 11.24
N ASP A 72 -4.34 16.58 11.92
CA ASP A 72 -4.40 16.18 13.33
C ASP A 72 -4.75 14.70 13.43
N GLY A 73 -4.43 14.09 14.58
CA GLY A 73 -4.62 12.66 14.82
C GLY A 73 -3.40 11.82 14.44
N GLU A 74 -3.57 10.50 14.44
CA GLU A 74 -2.46 9.55 14.32
C GLU A 74 -2.75 8.42 13.34
N ILE A 75 -1.71 7.98 12.65
CA ILE A 75 -1.71 6.78 11.81
C ILE A 75 -0.67 5.85 12.41
N LEU A 76 -1.11 4.68 12.85
CA LEU A 76 -0.31 3.70 13.54
C LEU A 76 -0.28 2.38 12.77
N LEU A 77 0.86 1.71 12.79
CA LEU A 77 0.98 0.31 12.37
C LEU A 77 1.51 -0.46 13.58
N ASN A 78 0.78 -1.48 14.02
CA ASN A 78 1.08 -2.27 15.22
C ASN A 78 1.27 -1.37 16.46
N ASN A 79 0.34 -0.43 16.67
CA ASN A 79 0.38 0.57 17.75
C ASN A 79 1.60 1.51 17.75
N ARG A 80 2.41 1.54 16.68
CA ARG A 80 3.53 2.49 16.52
C ARG A 80 3.20 3.52 15.44
N LYS A 81 3.48 4.80 15.70
CA LYS A 81 3.25 5.87 14.72
C LYS A 81 4.01 5.60 13.42
N VAL A 82 3.32 5.68 12.29
CA VAL A 82 3.89 5.37 10.98
C VAL A 82 4.92 6.43 10.58
N THR A 83 6.18 6.02 10.50
CA THR A 83 7.31 6.85 10.03
C THR A 83 7.44 6.82 8.51
N SER A 84 8.18 7.78 7.94
CA SER A 84 8.49 7.78 6.50
C SER A 84 9.24 6.54 6.04
N ARG A 85 10.04 5.91 6.92
CA ARG A 85 10.73 4.65 6.62
C ARG A 85 9.75 3.48 6.55
N MET A 86 8.79 3.39 7.47
CA MET A 86 7.75 2.35 7.44
C MET A 86 6.88 2.44 6.19
N ARG A 87 6.57 3.65 5.71
CA ARG A 87 5.82 3.84 4.46
C ARG A 87 6.50 3.27 3.22
N LYS A 88 7.82 3.00 3.26
CA LYS A 88 8.51 2.31 2.17
C LYS A 88 8.04 0.85 1.99
N SER A 89 7.44 0.26 3.02
CA SER A 89 6.80 -1.07 2.92
C SER A 89 5.32 -0.99 2.57
N PHE A 90 4.79 0.18 2.23
CA PHE A 90 3.42 0.35 1.76
C PHE A 90 3.44 0.38 0.24
N GLY A 91 2.48 -0.30 -0.39
CA GLY A 91 2.18 -0.18 -1.80
C GLY A 91 0.99 0.74 -1.97
N TYR A 92 1.01 1.63 -2.96
CA TYR A 92 -0.14 2.49 -3.25
C TYR A 92 -0.37 2.60 -4.76
N VAL A 93 -1.51 2.08 -5.18
CA VAL A 93 -2.04 2.19 -6.54
C VAL A 93 -3.03 3.35 -6.54
N THR A 94 -2.68 4.42 -7.25
CA THR A 94 -3.54 5.60 -7.41
C THR A 94 -4.70 5.35 -8.37
N GLN A 95 -5.67 6.26 -8.36
CA GLN A 95 -6.82 6.19 -9.26
C GLN A 95 -6.37 6.25 -10.72
N GLU A 96 -5.48 7.18 -11.06
CA GLU A 96 -4.83 7.29 -12.36
C GLU A 96 -3.60 6.37 -12.45
N ASP A 97 -3.49 5.66 -13.56
CA ASP A 97 -2.37 4.79 -13.89
C ASP A 97 -1.24 5.61 -14.55
N VAL A 98 -0.12 5.78 -13.83
CA VAL A 98 1.03 6.54 -14.32
C VAL A 98 2.11 5.59 -14.84
N PHE A 99 2.24 5.54 -16.17
CA PHE A 99 3.23 4.71 -16.86
C PHE A 99 4.02 5.49 -17.90
N PHE A 100 5.21 4.97 -18.24
CA PHE A 100 5.93 5.36 -19.44
C PHE A 100 5.39 4.57 -20.63
N SER A 101 4.64 5.23 -21.51
CA SER A 101 3.93 4.59 -22.64
C SER A 101 4.83 3.82 -23.60
N GLN A 102 6.10 4.21 -23.71
CA GLN A 102 7.09 3.64 -24.64
C GLN A 102 7.64 2.28 -24.18
N LEU A 103 7.58 1.99 -22.88
CA LEU A 103 8.13 0.76 -22.32
C LEU A 103 7.16 -0.41 -22.49
N THR A 104 7.69 -1.63 -22.56
CA THR A 104 6.88 -2.84 -22.40
C THR A 104 6.50 -3.08 -20.95
N LEU A 105 5.49 -3.91 -20.71
CA LEU A 105 5.13 -4.34 -19.36
C LEU A 105 6.33 -4.97 -18.64
N LYS A 106 7.05 -5.90 -19.31
CA LYS A 106 8.23 -6.57 -18.77
C LYS A 106 9.31 -5.56 -18.35
N GLN A 107 9.61 -4.58 -19.20
CA GLN A 107 10.60 -3.53 -18.88
C GLN A 107 10.17 -2.69 -17.68
N THR A 108 8.88 -2.31 -17.64
CA THR A 108 8.30 -1.52 -16.54
C THR A 108 8.42 -2.25 -15.21
N LEU A 109 8.08 -3.53 -15.18
CA LEU A 109 8.17 -4.38 -13.99
C LEU A 109 9.63 -4.61 -13.56
N TRP A 110 10.52 -4.84 -14.52
CA TRP A 110 11.95 -5.09 -14.25
C TRP A 110 12.64 -3.92 -13.55
N VAL A 111 12.31 -2.68 -13.95
CA VAL A 111 12.89 -1.46 -13.38
C VAL A 111 12.37 -1.20 -11.96
N LYS A 112 11.23 -1.76 -11.57
CA LYS A 112 10.67 -1.64 -10.21
C LYS A 112 11.37 -2.54 -9.20
N LEU A 113 12.09 -3.57 -9.65
CA LEU A 113 12.81 -4.52 -8.79
C LEU A 113 14.20 -4.03 -8.40
N PRO A 114 14.68 -4.31 -7.16
CA PRO A 114 16.00 -3.89 -6.70
C PRO A 114 17.13 -4.36 -7.61
N SER A 115 18.15 -3.52 -7.81
CA SER A 115 19.34 -3.89 -8.58
C SER A 115 20.19 -4.98 -7.91
N SER A 116 19.99 -5.22 -6.60
CA SER A 116 20.66 -6.29 -5.85
C SER A 116 20.14 -7.69 -6.18
N MET A 117 18.95 -7.84 -6.77
CA MET A 117 18.42 -9.14 -7.17
C MET A 117 19.10 -9.64 -8.44
N THR A 118 19.39 -10.94 -8.49
CA THR A 118 19.91 -11.58 -9.71
C THR A 118 18.88 -11.54 -10.83
N ALA A 119 19.32 -11.60 -12.09
CA ALA A 119 18.40 -11.60 -13.23
C ALA A 119 17.39 -12.78 -13.15
N LYS A 120 17.84 -13.94 -12.68
CA LYS A 120 16.99 -15.13 -12.49
C LYS A 120 15.92 -14.91 -11.42
N ASP A 121 16.28 -14.31 -10.29
CA ASP A 121 15.31 -14.03 -9.22
C ASP A 121 14.33 -12.95 -9.63
N LYS A 122 14.78 -11.94 -10.40
CA LYS A 122 13.90 -10.93 -10.98
C LYS A 122 12.88 -11.56 -11.92
N GLU A 123 13.35 -12.39 -12.84
CA GLU A 123 12.47 -13.08 -13.79
C GLU A 123 11.45 -13.97 -13.08
N LYS A 124 11.89 -14.75 -12.09
CA LYS A 124 10.99 -15.55 -11.26
C LYS A 124 9.92 -14.69 -10.59
N ARG A 125 10.32 -13.59 -9.92
CA ARG A 125 9.40 -12.69 -9.22
C ARG A 125 8.41 -12.00 -10.17
N VAL A 126 8.88 -11.57 -11.35
CA VAL A 126 8.01 -10.98 -12.37
C VAL A 126 6.99 -12.00 -12.86
N ASN A 127 7.42 -13.23 -13.18
CA ASN A 127 6.52 -14.28 -13.66
C ASN A 127 5.45 -14.64 -12.63
N GLU A 128 5.82 -14.79 -11.35
CA GLU A 128 4.87 -15.04 -10.25
C GLU A 128 3.75 -13.98 -10.20
N VAL A 129 4.12 -12.69 -10.21
CA VAL A 129 3.15 -11.59 -10.08
C VAL A 129 2.30 -11.43 -11.34
N VAL A 130 2.90 -11.62 -12.50
CA VAL A 130 2.22 -11.49 -13.79
C VAL A 130 1.23 -12.64 -14.03
N GLU A 131 1.59 -13.85 -13.61
CA GLU A 131 0.68 -15.00 -13.63
C GLU A 131 -0.50 -14.79 -12.67
N LEU A 132 -0.22 -14.34 -11.43
CA LEU A 132 -1.24 -14.00 -10.44
C LEU A 132 -2.30 -13.03 -10.99
N LEU A 133 -1.87 -12.00 -11.72
CA LEU A 133 -2.73 -10.95 -12.28
C LEU A 133 -3.18 -11.21 -13.72
N GLN A 134 -2.88 -12.38 -14.28
CA GLN A 134 -3.30 -12.82 -15.62
C GLN A 134 -2.81 -11.88 -16.73
N LEU A 135 -1.55 -11.46 -16.63
CA LEU A 135 -0.87 -10.54 -17.55
C LEU A 135 0.22 -11.22 -18.39
N THR A 136 0.33 -12.55 -18.35
CA THR A 136 1.43 -13.30 -18.99
C THR A 136 1.56 -13.01 -20.48
N LYS A 137 0.43 -12.87 -21.19
CA LYS A 137 0.41 -12.53 -22.62
C LYS A 137 0.77 -11.08 -22.92
N CYS A 138 0.82 -10.23 -21.91
CA CYS A 138 1.02 -8.79 -22.02
C CYS A 138 2.48 -8.36 -21.79
N LEU A 139 3.36 -9.29 -21.39
CA LEU A 139 4.74 -8.98 -20.97
C LEU A 139 5.53 -8.18 -22.02
N ASP A 140 5.46 -8.59 -23.27
CA ASP A 140 6.21 -7.95 -24.36
C ASP A 140 5.39 -6.85 -25.07
N THR A 141 4.16 -6.60 -24.64
CA THR A 141 3.31 -5.52 -25.15
C THR A 141 3.74 -4.18 -24.55
N LYS A 142 3.81 -3.14 -25.39
CA LYS A 142 4.00 -1.75 -24.93
C LYS A 142 2.85 -1.34 -24.01
N ILE A 143 3.15 -0.54 -22.98
CA ILE A 143 2.09 0.02 -22.14
C ILE A 143 1.13 0.85 -23.00
N GLY A 144 1.65 1.69 -23.89
CA GLY A 144 0.85 2.54 -24.77
C GLY A 144 0.31 3.79 -24.08
N GLY A 145 0.01 4.81 -24.88
CA GLY A 145 -0.43 6.13 -24.44
C GLY A 145 -1.90 6.39 -24.80
N MET A 146 -2.28 7.67 -24.85
CA MET A 146 -3.55 8.08 -25.47
C MET A 146 -3.51 7.91 -26.99
N SER A 147 -2.34 8.13 -27.60
CA SER A 147 -2.14 8.11 -29.07
C SER A 147 -1.46 6.82 -29.57
N ASP A 148 -0.76 6.10 -28.69
CA ASP A 148 -0.03 4.88 -29.04
C ASP A 148 -0.81 3.65 -28.59
N GLN A 149 -0.99 2.68 -29.49
CA GLN A 149 -1.58 1.38 -29.15
C GLN A 149 -0.72 0.64 -28.10
N GLY A 150 -1.39 -0.09 -27.20
CA GLY A 150 -0.75 -0.85 -26.14
C GLY A 150 -1.76 -1.63 -25.31
N LEU A 151 -1.52 -1.73 -24.01
CA LEU A 151 -2.41 -2.40 -23.08
C LEU A 151 -3.80 -1.74 -23.04
N SER A 152 -4.84 -2.56 -22.89
CA SER A 152 -6.19 -2.08 -22.56
C SER A 152 -6.22 -1.40 -21.18
N GLY A 153 -7.22 -0.57 -20.91
CA GLY A 153 -7.36 0.12 -19.62
C GLY A 153 -7.35 -0.84 -18.42
N GLY A 154 -8.06 -1.96 -18.54
CA GLY A 154 -8.08 -2.99 -17.50
C GLY A 154 -6.73 -3.70 -17.30
N GLU A 155 -5.99 -3.95 -18.38
CA GLU A 155 -4.63 -4.50 -18.29
C GLU A 155 -3.66 -3.50 -17.67
N LYS A 156 -3.78 -2.19 -17.98
CA LYS A 156 -2.99 -1.13 -17.33
C LYS A 156 -3.24 -1.07 -15.83
N LYS A 157 -4.50 -1.16 -15.40
CA LYS A 157 -4.87 -1.16 -13.97
C LYS A 157 -4.26 -2.35 -13.24
N ARG A 158 -4.38 -3.55 -13.81
CA ARG A 158 -3.72 -4.75 -13.26
C ARG A 158 -2.19 -4.64 -13.29
N ALA A 159 -1.60 -4.08 -14.33
CA ALA A 159 -0.16 -3.83 -14.40
C ALA A 159 0.32 -2.86 -13.31
N ASN A 160 -0.51 -1.89 -12.91
CA ASN A 160 -0.16 -0.93 -11.85
C ASN A 160 -0.16 -1.63 -10.49
N ILE A 161 -1.16 -2.49 -10.25
CA ILE A 161 -1.19 -3.38 -9.09
C ILE A 161 0.05 -4.30 -9.09
N ALA A 162 0.41 -4.89 -10.24
CA ALA A 162 1.61 -5.72 -10.38
C ALA A 162 2.88 -4.99 -9.92
N CYS A 163 3.04 -3.71 -10.33
CA CYS A 163 4.19 -2.90 -9.94
C CYS A 163 4.35 -2.77 -8.41
N GLU A 164 3.24 -2.70 -7.67
CA GLU A 164 3.25 -2.60 -6.22
C GLU A 164 3.40 -3.97 -5.55
N LEU A 165 2.77 -5.02 -6.08
CA LEU A 165 2.91 -6.40 -5.58
C LEU A 165 4.32 -6.97 -5.72
N LEU A 166 5.11 -6.53 -6.71
CA LEU A 166 6.52 -6.95 -6.85
C LEU A 166 7.33 -6.76 -5.56
N ARG A 167 7.02 -5.71 -4.77
CA ARG A 167 7.73 -5.36 -3.53
C ARG A 167 7.25 -6.11 -2.29
N ASN A 168 6.21 -6.94 -2.42
CA ASN A 168 5.54 -7.61 -1.31
C ASN A 168 5.17 -6.66 -0.15
N PRO A 169 4.30 -5.67 -0.40
CA PRO A 169 4.01 -4.62 0.58
C PRO A 169 3.22 -5.17 1.77
N LYS A 170 3.56 -4.71 2.98
CA LYS A 170 2.84 -5.06 4.22
C LYS A 170 1.44 -4.46 4.26
N VAL A 171 1.29 -3.27 3.67
CA VAL A 171 0.02 -2.57 3.51
C VAL A 171 -0.12 -2.18 2.04
N LEU A 172 -1.16 -2.66 1.37
CA LEU A 172 -1.48 -2.34 0.00
C LEU A 172 -2.73 -1.45 -0.02
N LEU A 173 -2.58 -0.25 -0.56
CA LEU A 173 -3.66 0.69 -0.77
C LEU A 173 -4.02 0.74 -2.25
N LEU A 174 -5.31 0.59 -2.56
CA LEU A 174 -5.82 0.54 -3.94
C LEU A 174 -6.93 1.57 -4.14
N ASP A 175 -6.68 2.61 -4.91
CA ASP A 175 -7.69 3.64 -5.19
C ASP A 175 -8.47 3.27 -6.47
N GLU A 176 -9.72 2.88 -6.27
CA GLU A 176 -10.66 2.42 -7.30
C GLU A 176 -10.06 1.38 -8.25
N PRO A 177 -9.58 0.22 -7.76
CA PRO A 177 -8.91 -0.80 -8.58
C PRO A 177 -9.82 -1.47 -9.60
N THR A 178 -11.14 -1.37 -9.41
CA THR A 178 -12.16 -1.95 -10.29
C THR A 178 -12.69 -0.96 -11.33
N SER A 179 -12.30 0.31 -11.27
CA SER A 179 -12.76 1.31 -12.23
C SER A 179 -12.22 0.99 -13.63
N GLY A 180 -13.10 1.00 -14.62
CA GLY A 180 -12.77 0.64 -16.00
C GLY A 180 -12.59 -0.87 -16.27
N LEU A 181 -12.85 -1.74 -15.29
CA LEU A 181 -12.99 -3.17 -15.49
C LEU A 181 -14.47 -3.53 -15.70
N ASP A 182 -14.74 -4.53 -16.52
CA ASP A 182 -16.03 -5.19 -16.53
C ASP A 182 -16.24 -5.96 -15.20
N SER A 183 -17.50 -6.25 -14.87
CA SER A 183 -17.87 -6.87 -13.61
C SER A 183 -17.18 -8.21 -13.34
N SER A 184 -16.93 -9.00 -14.39
CA SER A 184 -16.29 -10.32 -14.25
C SER A 184 -14.80 -10.21 -13.92
N LEU A 185 -14.07 -9.31 -14.59
CA LEU A 185 -12.66 -9.06 -14.29
C LEU A 185 -12.48 -8.34 -12.95
N ALA A 186 -13.40 -7.44 -12.58
CA ALA A 186 -13.40 -6.78 -11.28
C ALA A 186 -13.54 -7.79 -10.13
N LEU A 187 -14.50 -8.71 -10.22
CA LEU A 187 -14.70 -9.76 -9.23
C LEU A 187 -13.45 -10.64 -9.13
N LYS A 188 -12.95 -11.13 -10.26
CA LYS A 188 -11.77 -11.99 -10.31
C LYS A 188 -10.53 -11.32 -9.71
N LEU A 189 -10.36 -10.01 -9.95
CA LEU A 189 -9.30 -9.22 -9.33
C LEU A 189 -9.45 -9.17 -7.81
N MET A 190 -10.66 -8.94 -7.29
CA MET A 190 -10.89 -8.93 -5.84
C MET A 190 -10.66 -10.31 -5.21
N GLU A 191 -11.08 -11.40 -5.86
CA GLU A 191 -10.81 -12.77 -5.40
C GLU A 191 -9.30 -13.08 -5.36
N ILE A 192 -8.55 -12.61 -6.36
CA ILE A 192 -7.08 -12.73 -6.40
C ILE A 192 -6.46 -11.97 -5.22
N LEU A 193 -6.89 -10.72 -4.98
CA LEU A 193 -6.40 -9.91 -3.87
C LEU A 193 -6.81 -10.48 -2.50
N GLY A 194 -8.01 -11.04 -2.40
CA GLY A 194 -8.53 -11.71 -1.20
C GLY A 194 -7.71 -12.94 -0.81
N ARG A 195 -7.31 -13.76 -1.78
CA ARG A 195 -6.37 -14.87 -1.53
C ARG A 195 -4.98 -14.36 -1.18
N TRP A 196 -4.46 -13.42 -1.96
CA TRP A 196 -3.13 -12.86 -1.75
C TRP A 196 -2.96 -12.23 -0.37
N VAL A 197 -3.95 -11.50 0.14
CA VAL A 197 -3.88 -10.83 1.44
C VAL A 197 -3.76 -11.83 2.60
N VAL A 198 -4.42 -12.98 2.48
CA VAL A 198 -4.34 -14.09 3.45
C VAL A 198 -2.98 -14.77 3.37
N GLU A 199 -2.55 -15.16 2.16
CA GLU A 199 -1.28 -15.86 1.94
C GLU A 199 -0.06 -15.04 2.39
N GLN A 200 -0.07 -13.73 2.15
CA GLN A 200 1.04 -12.85 2.52
C GLN A 200 0.89 -12.23 3.92
N SER A 201 -0.20 -12.52 4.63
CA SER A 201 -0.54 -11.83 5.89
C SER A 201 -0.35 -10.32 5.81
N SER A 202 -0.79 -9.75 4.69
CA SER A 202 -0.71 -8.32 4.41
C SER A 202 -2.04 -7.63 4.74
N ILE A 203 -2.08 -6.31 4.68
CA ILE A 203 -3.30 -5.53 4.86
C ILE A 203 -3.68 -4.92 3.51
N VAL A 204 -4.92 -5.12 3.05
CA VAL A 204 -5.44 -4.44 1.85
C VAL A 204 -6.51 -3.44 2.24
N VAL A 205 -6.31 -2.19 1.84
CA VAL A 205 -7.31 -1.12 1.96
C VAL A 205 -7.64 -0.63 0.56
N THR A 206 -8.88 -0.81 0.11
CA THR A 206 -9.29 -0.39 -1.23
C THR A 206 -10.43 0.61 -1.16
N SER A 207 -10.37 1.68 -1.94
CA SER A 207 -11.57 2.45 -2.24
C SER A 207 -12.35 1.73 -3.34
N ILE A 208 -13.68 1.70 -3.22
CA ILE A 208 -14.54 1.13 -4.26
C ILE A 208 -15.85 1.91 -4.37
N HIS A 209 -16.26 2.18 -5.61
CA HIS A 209 -17.49 2.89 -5.93
C HIS A 209 -18.47 1.92 -6.58
N GLN A 210 -19.60 1.65 -5.92
CA GLN A 210 -20.69 0.78 -6.39
C GLN A 210 -20.23 -0.63 -6.87
N PRO A 211 -19.63 -1.46 -5.99
CA PRO A 211 -19.31 -2.84 -6.33
C PRO A 211 -20.56 -3.68 -6.59
N SER A 212 -20.43 -4.70 -7.45
CA SER A 212 -21.44 -5.76 -7.54
C SER A 212 -21.58 -6.47 -6.20
N SER A 213 -22.74 -7.07 -5.95
CA SER A 213 -22.99 -7.84 -4.72
C SER A 213 -21.90 -8.88 -4.46
N GLN A 214 -21.49 -9.64 -5.48
CA GLN A 214 -20.39 -10.62 -5.37
C GLN A 214 -19.07 -9.95 -4.95
N THR A 215 -18.71 -8.83 -5.58
CA THR A 215 -17.48 -8.09 -5.25
C THR A 215 -17.53 -7.54 -3.82
N PHE A 216 -18.70 -7.06 -3.38
CA PHE A 216 -18.91 -6.60 -2.01
C PHE A 216 -18.72 -7.73 -0.98
N HIS A 217 -18.99 -8.98 -1.38
CA HIS A 217 -18.82 -10.14 -0.53
C HIS A 217 -17.33 -10.51 -0.26
N GLU A 218 -16.39 -9.98 -1.03
CA GLU A 218 -14.96 -10.20 -0.81
C GLU A 218 -14.37 -9.37 0.35
N PHE A 219 -15.07 -8.32 0.79
CA PHE A 219 -14.60 -7.45 1.86
C PHE A 219 -14.99 -7.95 3.26
N HIS A 220 -14.05 -7.83 4.20
CA HIS A 220 -14.26 -8.25 5.58
C HIS A 220 -14.73 -7.09 6.45
N GLU A 221 -14.09 -5.93 6.24
CA GLU A 221 -14.33 -4.69 6.96
C GLU A 221 -14.77 -3.61 5.99
N LEU A 222 -15.56 -2.66 6.49
CA LEU A 222 -16.12 -1.58 5.71
C LEU A 222 -15.95 -0.26 6.47
N LEU A 223 -15.48 0.75 5.76
CA LEU A 223 -15.53 2.16 6.15
C LEU A 223 -16.40 2.91 5.13
N LEU A 224 -17.56 3.40 5.56
CA LEU A 224 -18.42 4.26 4.76
C LEU A 224 -18.22 5.72 5.16
N LEU A 225 -17.78 6.53 4.20
CA LEU A 225 -17.56 7.97 4.37
C LEU A 225 -18.64 8.79 3.66
N ALA A 226 -19.08 9.86 4.31
CA ALA A 226 -19.92 10.90 3.73
C ALA A 226 -19.44 12.27 4.20
N ASP A 227 -19.26 13.22 3.28
CA ASP A 227 -18.80 14.59 3.60
C ASP A 227 -17.58 14.62 4.54
N GLY A 228 -16.62 13.70 4.36
CA GLY A 228 -15.41 13.62 5.19
C GLY A 228 -15.59 12.95 6.55
N GLN A 229 -16.78 12.45 6.86
CA GLN A 229 -17.17 11.90 8.16
C GLN A 229 -17.53 10.42 8.04
N ILE A 230 -17.51 9.71 9.16
CA ILE A 230 -17.88 8.29 9.22
C ILE A 230 -19.39 8.15 9.30
N ALA A 231 -19.99 7.48 8.31
CA ALA A 231 -21.36 6.99 8.36
C ALA A 231 -21.45 5.58 8.96
N TYR A 232 -20.44 4.74 8.70
CA TYR A 232 -20.30 3.40 9.27
C TYR A 232 -18.83 2.98 9.27
N SER A 233 -18.38 2.27 10.31
CA SER A 233 -17.05 1.65 10.35
C SER A 233 -17.10 0.35 11.14
N GLY A 234 -16.84 -0.77 10.47
CA GLY A 234 -16.82 -2.09 11.10
C GLY A 234 -17.04 -3.22 10.11
N ARG A 235 -17.35 -4.39 10.65
CA ARG A 235 -17.51 -5.62 9.86
C ARG A 235 -18.59 -5.46 8.80
N ARG A 236 -18.31 -5.92 7.59
CA ARG A 236 -19.26 -5.84 6.47
C ARG A 236 -20.58 -6.56 6.77
N GLU A 237 -20.56 -7.66 7.53
CA GLU A 237 -21.77 -8.44 7.85
C GLU A 237 -22.75 -7.71 8.79
N LEU A 238 -22.24 -6.86 9.67
CA LEU A 238 -23.05 -6.14 10.67
C LEU A 238 -23.66 -4.84 10.13
N MET A 239 -23.33 -4.47 8.89
CA MET A 239 -23.72 -3.20 8.29
C MET A 239 -25.25 -3.08 8.21
N VAL A 240 -25.94 -4.12 7.73
CA VAL A 240 -27.40 -4.10 7.58
C VAL A 240 -28.09 -3.95 8.93
N GLU A 241 -27.69 -4.75 9.92
CA GLU A 241 -28.21 -4.69 11.30
C GLU A 241 -28.00 -3.30 11.93
N TYR A 242 -26.84 -2.68 11.68
CA TYR A 242 -26.56 -1.33 12.13
C TYR A 242 -27.53 -0.30 11.54
N PHE A 243 -27.74 -0.31 10.21
CA PHE A 243 -28.64 0.66 9.56
C PHE A 243 -30.10 0.46 9.99
N GLU A 244 -30.55 -0.79 10.11
CA GLU A 244 -31.89 -1.09 10.64
C GLU A 244 -32.04 -0.60 12.10
N GLY A 245 -31.01 -0.77 12.92
CA GLY A 245 -30.99 -0.33 14.32
C GLY A 245 -31.07 1.19 14.52
N ILE A 246 -30.61 1.98 13.54
CA ILE A 246 -30.74 3.45 13.56
C ILE A 246 -32.00 3.96 12.84
N GLY A 247 -32.91 3.05 12.46
CA GLY A 247 -34.19 3.37 11.83
C GLY A 247 -34.13 3.57 10.31
N VAL A 248 -33.08 3.08 9.64
CA VAL A 248 -32.95 3.11 8.18
C VAL A 248 -33.21 1.69 7.63
N PRO A 249 -34.43 1.39 7.15
CA PRO A 249 -34.81 0.04 6.77
C PRO A 249 -34.07 -0.44 5.51
N PHE A 250 -33.55 -1.66 5.55
CA PHE A 250 -32.89 -2.27 4.40
C PHE A 250 -33.89 -3.02 3.50
N HIS A 251 -33.85 -2.75 2.20
CA HIS A 251 -34.64 -3.47 1.22
C HIS A 251 -33.91 -4.74 0.76
N LYS A 252 -34.44 -5.92 1.10
CA LYS A 252 -33.80 -7.24 0.82
C LYS A 252 -33.46 -7.50 -0.66
N HIS A 253 -34.10 -6.82 -1.60
CA HIS A 253 -33.84 -6.97 -3.05
C HIS A 253 -32.78 -6.02 -3.59
N TRP A 254 -32.26 -5.12 -2.74
CA TRP A 254 -31.21 -4.19 -3.14
C TRP A 254 -29.82 -4.80 -2.89
N ASN A 255 -28.89 -4.40 -3.73
CA ASN A 255 -27.48 -4.59 -3.44
C ASN A 255 -27.13 -3.75 -2.20
N ALA A 256 -26.57 -4.40 -1.18
CA ALA A 256 -26.15 -3.77 0.06
C ALA A 256 -25.24 -2.56 -0.16
N ALA A 257 -24.31 -2.67 -1.12
CA ALA A 257 -23.38 -1.60 -1.51
C ALA A 257 -24.08 -0.39 -2.14
N ASP A 258 -25.12 -0.62 -2.94
CA ASP A 258 -25.87 0.44 -3.60
C ASP A 258 -26.80 1.14 -2.60
N PHE A 259 -27.48 0.37 -1.76
CA PHE A 259 -28.34 0.88 -0.69
C PHE A 259 -27.62 1.90 0.19
N MET A 260 -26.46 1.52 0.74
CA MET A 260 -25.70 2.39 1.64
C MET A 260 -25.18 3.67 0.95
N LEU A 261 -24.86 3.59 -0.35
CA LEU A 261 -24.44 4.77 -1.11
C LEU A 261 -25.61 5.69 -1.44
N GLU A 262 -26.81 5.14 -1.62
CA GLU A 262 -28.02 5.91 -1.89
C GLU A 262 -28.55 6.60 -0.63
N VAL A 263 -28.66 5.85 0.46
CA VAL A 263 -29.07 6.33 1.78
C VAL A 263 -28.22 7.52 2.24
N VAL A 264 -26.92 7.49 1.97
CA VAL A 264 -25.99 8.57 2.31
C VAL A 264 -26.16 9.80 1.40
N LYS A 265 -26.73 9.66 0.20
CA LYS A 265 -27.01 10.77 -0.73
C LYS A 265 -28.38 11.42 -0.53
N GLU A 266 -29.26 10.83 0.28
CA GLU A 266 -30.60 11.35 0.56
C GLU A 266 -30.58 12.72 1.26
N SER A 267 -31.76 13.21 1.66
CA SER A 267 -31.97 14.52 2.25
C SER A 267 -30.97 14.86 3.37
N SER A 268 -30.65 16.15 3.51
CA SER A 268 -29.66 16.64 4.48
C SER A 268 -29.94 16.20 5.93
N GLN A 269 -31.22 16.00 6.30
CA GLN A 269 -31.62 15.54 7.63
C GLN A 269 -31.30 14.05 7.86
N HIS A 270 -31.63 13.17 6.91
CA HIS A 270 -31.31 11.74 7.03
C HIS A 270 -29.80 11.52 7.08
N LYS A 271 -29.06 12.21 6.21
CA LYS A 271 -27.59 12.16 6.22
C LYS A 271 -27.01 12.62 7.55
N ALA A 272 -27.52 13.71 8.13
CA ALA A 272 -27.05 14.19 9.43
C ALA A 272 -27.30 13.17 10.56
N HIS A 273 -28.46 12.51 10.56
CA HIS A 273 -28.79 11.43 11.50
C HIS A 273 -27.83 10.24 11.37
N ILE A 274 -27.56 9.80 10.14
CA ILE A 274 -26.61 8.69 9.87
C ILE A 274 -25.20 9.05 10.33
N LEU A 275 -24.74 10.27 10.02
CA LEU A 275 -23.41 10.73 10.39
C LEU A 275 -23.23 10.84 11.90
N GLU A 276 -24.25 11.30 12.63
CA GLU A 276 -24.20 11.39 14.09
C GLU A 276 -24.09 9.99 14.72
N ASN A 277 -24.95 9.06 14.30
CA ASN A 277 -24.87 7.68 14.79
C ASN A 277 -23.57 6.98 14.37
N GLY A 278 -23.08 7.23 13.15
CA GLY A 278 -21.85 6.65 12.63
C GLY A 278 -20.61 7.08 13.42
N ARG A 279 -20.54 8.36 13.79
CA ARG A 279 -19.49 8.88 14.68
C ARG A 279 -19.53 8.21 16.06
N GLN A 280 -20.72 8.10 16.66
CA GLN A 280 -20.87 7.46 17.97
C GLN A 280 -20.51 5.97 17.93
N PHE A 281 -20.93 5.27 16.88
CA PHE A 281 -20.60 3.86 16.67
C PHE A 281 -19.09 3.63 16.53
N ALA A 282 -18.42 4.47 15.73
CA ALA A 282 -16.97 4.39 15.55
C ALA A 282 -16.19 4.68 16.85
N GLU A 283 -16.63 5.65 17.65
CA GLU A 283 -16.02 5.96 18.95
C GLU A 283 -16.21 4.82 19.96
N ARG A 284 -17.38 4.17 20.00
CA ARG A 284 -17.61 2.99 20.85
C ARG A 284 -16.71 1.83 20.45
N ALA A 285 -16.65 1.50 19.15
CA ALA A 285 -15.79 0.43 18.64
C ALA A 285 -14.31 0.69 18.95
N LYS A 286 -13.87 1.94 18.89
CA LYS A 286 -12.51 2.36 19.30
C LYS A 286 -12.27 2.15 20.80
N GLN A 287 -13.22 2.54 21.66
CA GLN A 287 -13.10 2.35 23.11
C GLN A 287 -13.04 0.87 23.48
N GLU A 288 -13.89 0.04 22.89
CA GLU A 288 -13.88 -1.41 23.08
C GLU A 288 -12.52 -2.01 22.67
N GLN A 289 -11.99 -1.63 21.49
CA GLN A 289 -10.68 -2.09 21.03
C GLN A 289 -9.54 -1.69 21.98
N GLN A 290 -9.59 -0.47 22.55
CA GLN A 290 -8.60 -0.01 23.51
C GLN A 290 -8.70 -0.77 24.84
N GLN A 291 -9.91 -1.05 25.32
CA GLN A 291 -10.15 -1.84 26.52
C GLN A 291 -9.66 -3.28 26.35
N LEU A 292 -10.02 -3.94 25.25
CA LEU A 292 -9.54 -5.28 24.89
C LEU A 292 -8.01 -5.35 24.83
N ALA A 293 -7.36 -4.36 24.19
CA ALA A 293 -5.90 -4.29 24.12
C ALA A 293 -5.26 -4.12 25.52
N SER A 294 -5.84 -3.29 26.38
CA SER A 294 -5.36 -3.09 27.76
C SER A 294 -5.58 -4.32 28.66
N ALA A 295 -6.68 -5.05 28.45
CA ALA A 295 -6.98 -6.29 29.18
C ALA A 295 -6.01 -7.41 28.79
N SER A 296 -5.72 -7.57 27.50
CA SER A 296 -4.70 -8.53 27.04
C SER A 296 -3.31 -8.19 27.54
N ALA A 297 -2.91 -6.91 27.56
CA ALA A 297 -1.64 -6.48 28.15
C ALA A 297 -1.57 -6.76 29.66
N SER A 298 -2.68 -6.57 30.38
CA SER A 298 -2.77 -6.86 31.81
C SER A 298 -2.70 -8.36 32.12
N GLN A 299 -3.31 -9.21 31.30
CA GLN A 299 -3.21 -10.68 31.44
C GLN A 299 -1.79 -11.19 31.18
N VAL A 300 -1.07 -10.62 30.21
CA VAL A 300 0.35 -10.92 29.98
C VAL A 300 1.18 -10.53 31.20
N HIS A 301 0.95 -9.35 31.78
CA HIS A 301 1.62 -8.91 33.00
C HIS A 301 1.27 -9.78 34.23
N LEU A 302 0.02 -10.26 34.34
CA LEU A 302 -0.40 -11.18 35.40
C LEU A 302 0.28 -12.56 35.26
N ASN A 303 0.39 -13.09 34.04
CA ASN A 303 1.07 -14.37 33.80
C ASN A 303 2.58 -14.29 34.06
N LEU A 304 3.22 -13.15 33.71
CA LEU A 304 4.63 -12.88 34.02
C LEU A 304 4.88 -12.76 35.53
N SER A 305 3.97 -12.12 36.28
CA SER A 305 4.06 -12.03 37.74
C SER A 305 3.76 -13.36 38.43
N TYR A 306 2.81 -14.16 37.92
CA TYR A 306 2.53 -15.50 38.45
C TYR A 306 3.69 -16.48 38.23
N GLN A 307 4.41 -16.38 37.10
CA GLN A 307 5.64 -17.15 36.87
C GLN A 307 6.80 -16.69 37.76
N ALA A 308 6.89 -15.39 38.10
CA ALA A 308 7.90 -14.87 39.02
C ALA A 308 7.64 -15.31 40.48
N ASP A 309 6.38 -15.37 40.92
CA ASP A 309 6.02 -15.84 42.26
C ASP A 309 6.11 -17.38 42.40
N ALA A 310 5.83 -18.13 41.33
CA ALA A 310 6.00 -19.58 41.31
C ALA A 310 7.48 -20.02 41.39
N GLY A 311 8.41 -19.18 40.90
CA GLY A 311 9.86 -19.39 41.04
C GLY A 311 10.39 -19.17 42.47
N SER A 312 9.57 -18.61 43.37
CA SER A 312 9.98 -18.22 44.72
C SER A 312 9.48 -19.18 45.82
N ARG A 313 8.75 -20.24 45.45
CA ARG A 313 8.20 -21.25 46.38
C ARG A 313 8.59 -22.67 46.01
N GLN A 314 9.89 -22.97 45.96
CA GLN A 314 10.38 -24.35 46.13
C GLN A 314 11.76 -24.34 46.79
N ASN A 315 11.77 -24.33 48.13
CA ASN A 315 12.87 -24.87 48.92
C ASN A 315 12.28 -25.39 50.23
N GLY A 316 12.13 -26.71 50.32
CA GLY A 316 11.78 -27.41 51.54
C GLY A 316 10.63 -28.39 51.37
N LEU A 317 10.93 -29.61 50.91
CA LEU A 317 10.60 -30.87 51.60
C LEU A 317 10.92 -32.06 50.68
N ALA A 318 11.67 -32.99 51.25
CA ALA A 318 12.23 -34.17 50.62
C ALA A 318 11.22 -35.31 50.49
N GLY A 319 11.48 -36.20 49.53
CA GLY A 319 11.20 -37.62 49.68
C GLY A 319 10.19 -38.24 48.72
N LEU A 320 10.70 -39.20 47.96
CA LEU A 320 10.06 -40.41 47.41
C LEU A 320 9.88 -40.48 45.89
N ASP A 321 10.37 -41.61 45.39
CA ASP A 321 10.61 -42.05 44.02
C ASP A 321 9.33 -42.22 43.18
N GLU A 322 9.40 -41.92 41.87
CA GLU A 322 9.55 -42.93 40.80
C GLU A 322 9.45 -42.27 39.41
N GLY A 323 10.43 -42.61 38.55
CA GLY A 323 10.28 -42.73 37.09
C GLY A 323 9.94 -41.50 36.24
N SER A 324 10.95 -40.81 35.70
CA SER A 324 11.06 -40.57 34.24
C SER A 324 12.21 -39.62 33.85
N VAL A 325 13.00 -40.11 32.87
CA VAL A 325 13.79 -39.41 31.83
C VAL A 325 14.39 -38.03 32.18
N ARG A 326 15.70 -38.02 32.43
CA ARG A 326 16.55 -36.82 32.46
C ARG A 326 16.73 -36.24 31.05
N ILE A 327 16.28 -35.00 30.82
CA ILE A 327 16.89 -34.10 29.83
C ILE A 327 17.50 -32.93 30.61
N ARG A 328 18.84 -32.81 30.59
CA ARG A 328 19.55 -31.65 31.13
C ARG A 328 19.36 -30.47 30.19
N PHE A 329 18.76 -29.39 30.70
CA PHE A 329 18.99 -28.05 30.15
C PHE A 329 19.84 -27.27 31.15
N THR A 330 21.06 -26.93 30.74
CA THR A 330 21.91 -25.95 31.40
C THR A 330 21.32 -24.57 31.16
N SER A 331 20.91 -23.86 32.21
CA SER A 331 20.61 -22.44 32.15
C SER A 331 21.91 -21.63 32.06
N PRO A 332 22.01 -20.58 31.23
CA PRO A 332 22.94 -19.49 31.46
C PRO A 332 22.27 -18.41 32.31
N ASP A 333 23.02 -17.94 33.30
CA ASP A 333 22.66 -16.94 34.30
C ASP A 333 22.07 -15.65 33.70
N PHE A 334 20.90 -15.25 34.20
CA PHE A 334 20.23 -14.01 33.81
C PHE A 334 20.50 -12.94 34.87
N SER A 335 21.41 -12.01 34.58
CA SER A 335 21.64 -10.83 35.42
C SER A 335 20.58 -9.74 35.11
N PRO A 336 19.99 -9.08 36.13
CA PRO A 336 18.86 -8.16 35.95
C PRO A 336 19.20 -6.86 35.19
N GLN A 337 20.48 -6.59 34.90
CA GLN A 337 20.90 -5.42 34.12
C GLN A 337 20.78 -5.65 32.59
N ALA A 338 20.72 -6.91 32.12
CA ALA A 338 20.50 -7.21 30.70
C ALA A 338 19.04 -7.03 30.26
N ALA A 339 18.07 -7.07 31.19
CA ALA A 339 16.65 -6.86 30.90
C ALA A 339 16.32 -5.39 30.56
N ALA A 340 17.03 -4.43 31.18
CA ALA A 340 16.87 -3.02 30.87
C ALA A 340 17.51 -2.63 29.53
N ALA A 341 18.58 -3.32 29.11
CA ALA A 341 19.18 -3.16 27.78
C ALA A 341 18.36 -3.83 26.66
N LYS A 342 17.59 -4.89 26.97
CA LYS A 342 16.71 -5.58 26.02
C LYS A 342 15.43 -4.82 25.64
N LEU A 343 15.06 -3.77 26.37
CA LEU A 343 13.94 -2.89 25.99
C LEU A 343 14.30 -1.87 24.89
N GLN A 344 15.55 -1.84 24.44
CA GLN A 344 16.02 -0.97 23.35
C GLN A 344 16.43 -1.70 22.06
N ASP A 345 16.34 -3.03 22.00
CA ASP A 345 16.80 -3.79 20.82
C ASP A 345 15.89 -4.95 20.39
N ASP A 346 14.57 -4.76 20.45
CA ASP A 346 13.62 -5.60 19.68
C ASP A 346 13.49 -5.06 18.25
N SER A 347 14.62 -5.13 17.54
CA SER A 347 14.80 -4.81 16.13
C SER A 347 14.62 -6.02 15.21
N GLU A 348 13.82 -7.01 15.60
CA GLU A 348 13.47 -8.16 14.76
C GLU A 348 11.99 -8.14 14.30
N GLY A 349 11.77 -8.23 12.98
CA GLY A 349 10.46 -8.52 12.37
C GLY A 349 9.96 -7.55 11.29
N VAL A 350 10.70 -6.47 11.01
CA VAL A 350 10.49 -5.69 9.78
C VAL A 350 11.73 -5.89 8.93
N HIS A 351 11.67 -6.73 7.90
CA HIS A 351 12.60 -6.66 6.77
C HIS A 351 12.45 -5.25 6.18
N LEU A 352 13.21 -4.32 6.74
CA LEU A 352 13.25 -2.94 6.32
C LEU A 352 13.95 -2.93 4.96
N VAL A 353 13.23 -2.44 3.96
CA VAL A 353 13.74 -2.20 2.60
C VAL A 353 15.12 -1.55 2.71
N HIS A 354 16.16 -2.25 2.28
CA HIS A 354 17.55 -1.75 2.28
C HIS A 354 17.58 -0.36 1.64
N GLU A 355 18.20 0.60 2.31
CA GLU A 355 18.43 1.92 1.73
C GLU A 355 19.37 1.76 0.53
N VAL A 356 18.82 1.94 -0.66
CA VAL A 356 19.55 1.77 -1.92
C VAL A 356 20.52 2.93 -2.07
N SER A 357 21.79 2.63 -2.35
CA SER A 357 22.83 3.64 -2.58
C SER A 357 22.43 4.65 -3.66
N TRP A 358 22.83 5.91 -3.48
CA TRP A 358 22.57 6.97 -4.46
C TRP A 358 23.02 6.59 -5.88
N TRP A 359 24.20 5.97 -6.02
CA TRP A 359 24.71 5.53 -7.33
C TRP A 359 23.83 4.47 -7.98
N THR A 360 23.31 3.53 -7.19
CA THR A 360 22.39 2.51 -7.69
C THR A 360 21.08 3.14 -8.16
N GLN A 361 20.58 4.16 -7.44
CA GLN A 361 19.40 4.92 -7.86
C GLN A 361 19.68 5.72 -9.13
N PHE A 362 20.82 6.43 -9.20
CA PHE A 362 21.24 7.20 -10.36
C PHE A 362 21.34 6.30 -11.60
N LEU A 363 22.08 5.19 -11.53
CA LEU A 363 22.24 4.26 -12.64
C LEU A 363 20.89 3.66 -13.09
N ALA A 364 20.03 3.28 -12.15
CA ALA A 364 18.71 2.75 -12.48
C ALA A 364 17.81 3.81 -13.17
N LEU A 365 17.85 5.06 -12.70
CA LEU A 365 17.10 6.17 -13.29
C LEU A 365 17.64 6.56 -14.66
N SER A 366 18.97 6.63 -14.82
CA SER A 366 19.63 6.88 -16.11
C SER A 366 19.32 5.79 -17.12
N TYR A 367 19.37 4.52 -16.71
CA TYR A 367 19.00 3.40 -17.57
C TYR A 367 17.53 3.46 -17.99
N ARG A 368 16.62 3.72 -17.04
CA ARG A 368 15.19 3.92 -17.37
C ARG A 368 14.99 5.10 -18.31
N GLY A 369 15.65 6.23 -18.05
CA GLY A 369 15.58 7.42 -18.89
C GLY A 369 16.04 7.13 -20.31
N PHE A 370 17.16 6.42 -20.46
CA PHE A 370 17.63 5.95 -21.75
C PHE A 370 16.60 5.06 -22.45
N LEU A 371 16.03 4.06 -21.77
CA LEU A 371 15.03 3.17 -22.37
C LEU A 371 13.79 3.93 -22.87
N VAL A 372 13.30 4.90 -22.11
CA VAL A 372 12.15 5.73 -22.48
C VAL A 372 12.48 6.61 -23.69
N SER A 373 13.67 7.24 -23.71
CA SER A 373 14.07 8.18 -24.76
C SER A 373 14.70 7.52 -25.99
N ARG A 374 15.00 6.21 -25.94
CA ARG A 374 15.74 5.50 -26.99
C ARG A 374 15.11 5.66 -28.38
N GLU A 375 13.79 5.54 -28.48
CA GLU A 375 13.08 5.63 -29.76
C GLU A 375 13.15 7.04 -30.36
N ALA A 376 13.18 8.08 -29.53
CA ALA A 376 13.33 9.45 -29.98
C ALA A 376 14.79 9.78 -30.36
N ILE A 377 15.74 9.41 -29.50
CA ILE A 377 17.18 9.70 -29.69
C ILE A 377 17.73 8.95 -30.91
N LEU A 378 17.38 7.68 -31.07
CA LEU A 378 17.84 6.84 -32.18
C LEU A 378 16.87 6.86 -33.38
N SER A 379 15.97 7.85 -33.44
CA SER A 379 15.07 7.98 -34.57
C SER A 379 15.86 8.27 -35.84
N VAL A 380 15.48 7.60 -36.93
CA VAL A 380 16.10 7.80 -38.25
C VAL A 380 16.02 9.28 -38.65
N GLN A 381 14.93 9.96 -38.30
CA GLN A 381 14.77 11.39 -38.57
C GLN A 381 15.86 12.23 -37.89
N VAL A 382 16.13 12.03 -36.60
CA VAL A 382 17.18 12.78 -35.88
C VAL A 382 18.55 12.47 -36.47
N LEU A 383 18.82 11.20 -36.78
CA LEU A 383 20.08 10.81 -37.42
C LEU A 383 20.27 11.47 -38.79
N VAL A 384 19.22 11.47 -39.63
CA VAL A 384 19.23 12.09 -40.95
C VAL A 384 19.37 13.60 -40.85
N GLN A 385 18.63 14.26 -39.96
CA GLN A 385 18.74 15.71 -39.74
C GLN A 385 20.14 16.09 -39.26
N THR A 386 20.71 15.33 -38.33
CA THR A 386 22.06 15.57 -37.83
C THR A 386 23.10 15.37 -38.92
N ALA A 387 22.98 14.30 -39.70
CA ALA A 387 23.85 14.05 -40.85
C ALA A 387 23.72 15.14 -41.93
N PHE A 388 22.51 15.64 -42.16
CA PHE A 388 22.24 16.70 -43.12
C PHE A 388 22.84 18.04 -42.69
N VAL A 389 22.68 18.42 -41.41
CA VAL A 389 23.32 19.62 -40.85
C VAL A 389 24.85 19.48 -40.91
N ALA A 390 25.39 18.32 -40.53
CA ALA A 390 26.81 18.04 -40.64
C ALA A 390 27.32 18.13 -42.09
N PHE A 391 26.52 17.66 -43.06
CA PHE A 391 26.83 17.79 -44.48
C PHE A 391 26.85 19.25 -44.95
N ILE A 392 25.85 20.07 -44.58
CA ILE A 392 25.82 21.50 -44.92
C ILE A 392 27.03 22.23 -44.33
N VAL A 393 27.33 21.98 -43.04
CA VAL A 393 28.50 22.56 -42.38
C VAL A 393 29.78 22.12 -43.07
N SER A 394 29.90 20.83 -43.43
CA SER A 394 31.05 20.31 -44.16
C SER A 394 31.22 21.00 -45.51
N VAL A 395 30.15 21.17 -46.29
CA VAL A 395 30.20 21.85 -47.61
C VAL A 395 30.55 23.33 -47.47
N LEU A 396 29.96 24.06 -46.50
CA LEU A 396 30.24 25.48 -46.27
C LEU A 396 31.72 25.73 -45.94
N TRP A 397 32.35 24.81 -45.22
CA TRP A 397 33.74 24.92 -44.80
C TRP A 397 34.70 24.05 -45.62
N PHE A 398 34.21 23.44 -46.70
CA PHE A 398 35.01 22.58 -47.57
C PHE A 398 36.03 23.42 -48.33
N GLN A 399 37.33 23.13 -48.13
CA GLN A 399 38.45 23.79 -48.80
C GLN A 399 38.55 25.32 -48.60
N VAL A 400 37.98 25.87 -47.52
CA VAL A 400 38.20 27.28 -47.16
C VAL A 400 39.69 27.49 -46.83
N ALA A 401 40.35 28.38 -47.57
CA ALA A 401 41.77 28.69 -47.38
C ALA A 401 42.00 29.28 -45.97
N LYS A 402 43.07 28.85 -45.29
CA LYS A 402 43.46 29.38 -43.96
C LYS A 402 44.13 30.74 -44.09
N THR A 403 43.35 31.79 -44.32
CA THR A 403 43.77 33.20 -44.22
C THR A 403 43.33 33.80 -42.88
N GLU A 404 43.98 34.88 -42.40
CA GLU A 404 43.70 35.48 -41.08
C GLU A 404 42.22 35.84 -40.86
N ASN A 405 41.53 36.31 -41.90
CA ASN A 405 40.09 36.61 -41.85
C ASN A 405 39.23 35.35 -41.64
N ASN A 406 39.57 34.23 -42.29
CA ASN A 406 38.81 32.98 -42.18
C ASN A 406 39.05 32.28 -40.83
N ILE A 407 40.22 32.49 -40.21
CA ILE A 407 40.54 31.98 -38.88
C ILE A 407 39.70 32.70 -37.81
N ALA A 408 39.46 34.00 -37.96
CA ALA A 408 38.58 34.76 -37.08
C ALA A 408 37.12 34.24 -37.13
N ASP A 409 36.62 33.91 -38.34
CA ASP A 409 35.29 33.33 -38.51
C ASP A 409 35.17 31.94 -37.85
N PHE A 410 36.19 31.08 -38.00
CA PHE A 410 36.25 29.78 -37.32
C PHE A 410 36.24 29.89 -35.79
N ILE A 411 37.01 30.83 -35.23
CA ILE A 411 37.08 31.03 -33.78
C ILE A 411 35.77 31.64 -33.26
N SER A 412 35.16 32.58 -34.00
CA SER A 412 33.89 33.19 -33.62
C SER A 412 32.74 32.16 -33.56
N ALA A 413 32.71 31.21 -34.50
CA ALA A 413 31.69 30.17 -34.60
C ALA A 413 31.77 29.09 -33.50
N VAL A 414 32.94 28.90 -32.88
CA VAL A 414 33.16 27.93 -31.78
C VAL A 414 33.04 28.59 -30.39
N SER A 415 33.17 29.92 -30.32
CA SER A 415 33.15 30.68 -29.06
C SER A 415 31.77 31.15 -28.58
N ARG A 416 30.71 30.86 -29.33
CA ARG A 416 29.30 31.06 -28.93
C ARG A 416 28.63 29.71 -28.72
#